data_AF-A0A379VN66-F1
#
_entry.id   AF-A0A379VN66-F1
#
_cell.length_a   1.000
_cell.length_b   1.000
_cell.length_c   1.000
_cell.angle_alpha   90.00
_cell.angle_beta   90.00
_cell.angle_gamma   90.00
#
_symmetry.space_group_name_H-M   'P 1'
#
loop_
_entity.id
_entity.type
_entity.pdbx_description
1 polymer ?
#
loop_
_entity_poly.entity_id
_entity_poly.type
_entity_poly.pdbx_seq_one_letter_code
_entity_poly.pdbx_strand_id
1 'polypeptide(L)'
;MLMMKIDEQNMEGGNSLLLHLDDWEHLESFFTHPLARRVMRWAAPPSKNVSHDVWHPVFDVDQQGRPGHALYRPVRPAKKTLKKASGSASFSDALETSQNILSVPVPVGKFLLINNLFWLHGRDRFTPHPDLRRELMRQRGYFAYAASHYQTHNKRHGEGIMRMYDFVIIGGGIIGMSTAMQLIDVYPDARIALLEKESAPACHQTGHNSGVIHAGVYYTPGSLKARFCLAGNQATKTFCDQNNIRYDTCGKMLVATSELEMARMRALWERTAANA
;
A
#
# COMPACT_ATOMS: atom_id res chain seq x y z
N MET A 1 0.45 -0.83 -8.72
CA MET A 1 1.21 -0.65 -7.46
C MET A 1 2.36 0.30 -7.73
N LEU A 2 2.60 1.26 -6.84
CA LEU A 2 3.65 2.26 -6.96
C LEU A 2 4.67 2.11 -5.82
N MET A 3 5.97 2.14 -6.14
CA MET A 3 7.08 2.22 -5.18
C MET A 3 8.06 3.30 -5.59
N MET A 4 8.26 4.30 -4.73
CA MET A 4 9.20 5.39 -4.94
C MET A 4 10.38 5.30 -3.96
N LYS A 5 11.59 5.56 -4.47
CA LYS A 5 12.78 5.74 -3.64
C LYS A 5 12.87 7.19 -3.19
N ILE A 6 12.76 7.42 -1.88
CA ILE A 6 12.80 8.76 -1.26
C ILE A 6 14.22 9.09 -0.78
N ASP A 7 14.96 8.09 -0.30
CA ASP A 7 16.36 8.23 0.09
C ASP A 7 17.11 6.89 0.01
N GLU A 8 18.42 6.97 -0.20
CA GLU A 8 19.34 5.84 -0.26
C GLU A 8 20.77 6.26 0.12
N GLN A 9 21.30 5.71 1.22
CA GLN A 9 22.66 5.95 1.72
C GLN A 9 23.29 4.60 2.11
N ASN A 10 24.56 4.39 1.76
CA ASN A 10 25.34 3.20 2.07
C ASN A 10 24.60 1.88 1.75
N MET A 11 23.97 1.84 0.57
CA MET A 11 23.17 0.71 0.11
C MET A 11 23.89 -0.03 -1.01
N GLU A 12 24.22 -1.29 -0.74
CA GLU A 12 24.68 -2.24 -1.75
C GLU A 12 23.61 -3.29 -1.99
N GLY A 13 23.08 -3.33 -3.21
CA GLY A 13 22.00 -4.23 -3.62
C GLY A 13 20.59 -3.73 -3.26
N GLY A 14 19.70 -4.69 -2.98
CA GLY A 14 18.32 -4.40 -2.62
C GLY A 14 17.49 -3.83 -3.77
N ASN A 15 17.81 -4.18 -5.01
CA ASN A 15 17.04 -3.82 -6.18
C ASN A 15 15.58 -4.31 -6.07
N SER A 16 14.69 -3.66 -6.81
CA SER A 16 13.33 -4.18 -6.99
C SER A 16 13.40 -5.37 -7.93
N LEU A 17 12.88 -6.51 -7.50
CA LEU A 17 12.76 -7.69 -8.34
C LEU A 17 11.39 -7.68 -9.00
N LEU A 18 11.33 -7.88 -10.31
CA LEU A 18 10.09 -7.90 -11.07
C LEU A 18 10.03 -9.17 -11.92
N LEU A 19 8.86 -9.79 -12.01
CA LEU A 19 8.61 -10.91 -12.90
C LEU A 19 7.27 -10.68 -13.60
N HIS A 20 7.30 -10.58 -14.93
CA HIS A 20 6.08 -10.62 -15.73
C HIS A 20 5.61 -12.08 -15.84
N LEU A 21 4.29 -12.31 -15.80
CA LEU A 21 3.76 -13.67 -15.92
C LEU A 21 4.14 -14.32 -17.25
N ASP A 22 4.03 -13.62 -18.37
CA ASP A 22 4.41 -14.14 -19.70
C ASP A 22 5.89 -14.52 -19.81
N ASP A 23 6.76 -13.92 -18.99
CA ASP A 23 8.19 -14.27 -18.94
C ASP A 23 8.46 -15.44 -17.99
N TRP A 24 7.49 -15.88 -17.19
CA TRP A 24 7.71 -16.95 -16.23
C TRP A 24 7.64 -18.33 -16.91
N GLU A 25 8.79 -19.01 -16.96
CA GLU A 25 9.00 -20.28 -17.67
C GLU A 25 8.16 -21.45 -17.13
N HIS A 26 7.52 -21.28 -15.97
CA HIS A 26 6.67 -22.30 -15.36
C HIS A 26 5.18 -21.93 -15.34
N LEU A 27 4.78 -20.79 -15.92
CA LEU A 27 3.40 -20.30 -15.89
C LEU A 27 2.41 -21.37 -16.33
N GLU A 28 2.60 -21.93 -17.52
CA GLU A 28 1.66 -22.89 -18.11
C GLU A 28 1.46 -24.13 -17.20
N SER A 29 2.55 -24.65 -16.64
CA SER A 29 2.51 -25.82 -15.76
C SER A 29 1.72 -25.57 -14.48
N PHE A 30 1.76 -24.36 -13.93
CA PHE A 30 1.01 -24.01 -12.73
C PHE A 30 -0.39 -23.51 -13.01
N PHE A 31 -0.61 -22.82 -14.14
CA PHE A 31 -1.91 -22.26 -14.51
C PHE A 31 -2.92 -23.33 -14.97
N THR A 32 -2.43 -24.39 -15.63
CA THR A 32 -3.26 -25.54 -16.04
C THR A 32 -3.51 -26.54 -14.90
N HIS A 33 -2.76 -26.46 -13.80
CA HIS A 33 -2.91 -27.35 -12.67
C HIS A 33 -4.30 -27.22 -12.02
N PRO A 34 -4.98 -28.31 -11.60
CA PRO A 34 -6.32 -28.23 -11.00
C PRO A 34 -6.41 -27.33 -9.76
N LEU A 35 -5.32 -27.20 -9.01
CA LEU A 35 -5.25 -26.31 -7.85
C LEU A 35 -5.16 -24.82 -8.20
N ALA A 36 -4.85 -24.45 -9.46
CA ALA A 36 -4.73 -23.06 -9.90
C ALA A 36 -6.03 -22.28 -9.68
N ARG A 37 -7.16 -22.91 -10.01
CA ARG A 37 -8.53 -22.39 -9.92
C ARG A 37 -9.24 -22.77 -8.62
N ARG A 38 -8.59 -23.54 -7.75
CA ARG A 38 -9.18 -23.92 -6.47
C ARG A 38 -9.25 -22.69 -5.59
N VAL A 39 -10.45 -22.33 -5.16
CA VAL A 39 -10.65 -21.26 -4.17
C VAL A 39 -9.93 -21.63 -2.87
N MET A 40 -9.04 -20.75 -2.42
CA MET A 40 -8.27 -20.91 -1.20
C MET A 40 -8.64 -19.82 -0.20
N ARG A 41 -8.46 -20.11 1.08
CA ARG A 41 -8.63 -19.13 2.17
C ARG A 41 -7.38 -18.27 2.31
N TRP A 42 -7.57 -16.97 2.32
CA TRP A 42 -6.53 -15.95 2.48
C TRP A 42 -6.84 -15.14 3.74
N ALA A 43 -5.97 -15.26 4.75
CA ALA A 43 -6.08 -14.55 6.02
C ALA A 43 -5.08 -13.39 6.11
N ALA A 44 -5.57 -12.18 6.41
CA ALA A 44 -4.67 -11.07 6.69
C ALA A 44 -3.81 -11.35 7.94
N PRO A 45 -2.56 -10.88 8.00
CA PRO A 45 -1.77 -11.01 9.22
C PRO A 45 -2.43 -10.21 10.37
N PRO A 46 -2.25 -10.63 11.63
CA PRO A 46 -2.91 -9.99 12.79
C PRO A 46 -2.69 -8.47 12.86
N SER A 47 -1.55 -7.99 12.38
CA SER A 47 -1.18 -6.57 12.32
C SER A 47 -2.02 -5.72 11.36
N LYS A 48 -2.92 -6.32 10.57
CA LYS A 48 -3.79 -5.62 9.61
C LYS A 48 -5.20 -5.38 10.11
N ASN A 49 -5.54 -5.88 11.31
CA ASN A 49 -6.85 -5.69 11.95
C ASN A 49 -8.04 -5.90 11.00
N VAL A 50 -7.98 -6.95 10.16
CA VAL A 50 -9.06 -7.33 9.24
C VAL A 50 -9.87 -8.43 9.92
N SER A 51 -11.19 -8.22 10.01
CA SER A 51 -12.12 -9.12 10.72
C SER A 51 -12.56 -10.35 9.93
N HIS A 52 -12.24 -10.42 8.64
CA HIS A 52 -12.70 -11.47 7.75
C HIS A 52 -11.60 -11.98 6.83
N ASP A 53 -11.68 -13.27 6.52
CA ASP A 53 -10.86 -13.91 5.50
C ASP A 53 -11.49 -13.72 4.13
N VAL A 54 -10.66 -13.70 3.09
CA VAL A 54 -11.10 -13.68 1.70
C VAL A 54 -10.83 -15.02 1.02
N TRP A 55 -11.67 -15.35 0.04
CA TRP A 55 -11.63 -16.64 -0.63
C TRP A 55 -11.56 -16.42 -2.14
N HIS A 56 -10.44 -16.79 -2.73
CA HIS A 56 -10.24 -16.69 -4.18
C HIS A 56 -9.16 -17.69 -4.63
N PRO A 57 -9.10 -18.05 -5.93
CA PRO A 57 -8.02 -18.88 -6.47
C PRO A 57 -6.67 -18.16 -6.50
N VAL A 58 -5.60 -18.90 -6.77
CA VAL A 58 -4.25 -18.32 -6.94
C VAL A 58 -4.13 -17.62 -8.28
N PHE A 59 -4.72 -18.22 -9.32
CA PHE A 59 -4.79 -17.68 -10.67
C PHE A 59 -6.21 -17.30 -11.03
N ASP A 60 -6.32 -16.26 -11.83
CA ASP A 60 -7.55 -15.85 -12.50
C ASP A 60 -7.25 -15.52 -13.96
N VAL A 61 -8.22 -15.05 -14.71
CA VAL A 61 -8.05 -14.60 -16.10
C VAL A 61 -8.42 -13.15 -16.29
N ASP A 62 -7.79 -12.50 -17.28
CA ASP A 62 -8.25 -11.22 -17.77
C ASP A 62 -9.46 -11.34 -18.70
N GLN A 63 -9.92 -10.23 -19.26
CA GLN A 63 -11.08 -10.19 -20.17
C GLN A 63 -10.87 -10.99 -21.47
N GLN A 64 -9.62 -11.27 -21.85
CA GLN A 64 -9.27 -12.06 -23.02
C GLN A 64 -8.98 -13.54 -22.66
N GLY A 65 -9.14 -13.93 -21.40
CA GLY A 65 -8.85 -15.29 -20.94
C GLY A 65 -7.38 -15.55 -20.63
N ARG A 66 -6.52 -14.53 -20.66
CA ARG A 66 -5.07 -14.69 -20.40
C ARG A 66 -4.80 -14.80 -18.89
N PRO A 67 -3.76 -15.54 -18.47
CA PRO A 67 -3.45 -15.72 -17.06
C PRO A 67 -3.17 -14.39 -16.33
N GLY A 68 -3.92 -14.16 -15.26
CA GLY A 68 -3.60 -13.19 -14.22
C GLY A 68 -3.32 -13.92 -12.89
N HIS A 69 -2.68 -13.24 -11.95
CA HIS A 69 -2.50 -13.75 -10.60
C HIS A 69 -3.23 -12.88 -9.58
N ALA A 70 -3.84 -13.53 -8.59
CA ALA A 70 -4.39 -12.87 -7.40
C ALA A 70 -3.45 -13.03 -6.19
N LEU A 71 -2.19 -13.44 -6.42
CA LEU A 71 -1.26 -13.78 -5.36
C LEU A 71 -0.82 -12.55 -4.56
N TYR A 72 -1.30 -12.47 -3.32
CA TYR A 72 -0.80 -11.53 -2.32
C TYR A 72 0.14 -12.26 -1.35
N ARG A 73 1.46 -12.07 -1.50
CA ARG A 73 2.49 -12.70 -0.65
C ARG A 73 2.42 -12.42 0.88
N PRO A 74 1.74 -11.38 1.43
CA PRO A 74 1.59 -11.28 2.89
C PRO A 74 0.54 -12.25 3.45
N VAL A 75 -0.20 -12.95 2.61
CA VAL A 75 -1.29 -13.82 3.01
C VAL A 75 -0.94 -15.26 2.67
N ARG A 76 -0.75 -16.09 3.69
CA ARG A 76 -0.45 -17.51 3.51
C ARG A 76 -1.74 -18.28 3.22
N PRO A 77 -1.80 -19.16 2.20
CA PRO A 77 -2.89 -20.11 2.11
C PRO A 77 -2.87 -20.99 3.35
N ALA A 78 -4.04 -21.19 3.95
CA ALA A 78 -4.18 -22.07 5.11
C ALA A 78 -3.87 -23.53 4.70
N LYS A 79 -2.66 -24.00 5.01
CA LYS A 79 -2.25 -25.42 5.04
C LYS A 79 -2.24 -26.20 3.70
N LYS A 80 -2.30 -25.58 2.52
CA LYS A 80 -2.14 -26.28 1.22
C LYS A 80 -1.21 -25.53 0.28
N THR A 81 -0.01 -26.07 0.06
CA THR A 81 0.97 -25.53 -0.90
C THR A 81 0.65 -26.05 -2.30
N LEU A 82 0.52 -25.17 -3.30
CA LEU A 82 0.58 -25.61 -4.70
C LEU A 82 1.94 -26.25 -4.95
N LYS A 83 1.95 -27.48 -5.47
CA LYS A 83 3.15 -28.17 -5.95
C LYS A 83 3.01 -28.38 -7.46
N LYS A 84 4.14 -28.43 -8.18
CA LYS A 84 4.14 -28.89 -9.58
C LYS A 84 3.51 -30.28 -9.67
N ALA A 85 2.84 -30.58 -10.78
CA ALA A 85 2.33 -31.92 -11.07
C ALA A 85 3.42 -33.01 -10.99
N SER A 86 4.68 -32.64 -11.27
CA SER A 86 5.88 -33.49 -11.19
C SER A 86 6.46 -33.67 -9.78
N GLY A 87 5.91 -33.02 -8.75
CA GLY A 87 6.37 -33.15 -7.35
C GLY A 87 7.69 -32.47 -6.97
N SER A 88 8.42 -31.88 -7.94
CA SER A 88 9.83 -31.46 -7.75
C SER A 88 10.06 -30.05 -7.18
N ALA A 89 9.07 -29.14 -7.19
CA ALA A 89 9.20 -27.80 -6.60
C ALA A 89 7.86 -27.24 -6.13
N SER A 90 7.86 -26.47 -5.04
CA SER A 90 6.68 -25.70 -4.63
C SER A 90 6.46 -24.52 -5.57
N PHE A 91 5.22 -24.01 -5.61
CA PHE A 91 4.90 -22.79 -6.35
C PHE A 91 5.75 -21.59 -5.91
N SER A 92 6.09 -21.50 -4.62
CA SER A 92 6.95 -20.44 -4.10
C SER A 92 8.36 -20.56 -4.64
N ASP A 93 8.95 -21.76 -4.60
CA ASP A 93 10.31 -22.00 -5.07
C ASP A 93 10.40 -21.69 -6.57
N ALA A 94 9.42 -22.16 -7.35
CA ALA A 94 9.37 -21.93 -8.79
C ALA A 94 9.23 -20.46 -9.19
N LEU A 95 8.64 -19.62 -8.33
CA LEU A 95 8.61 -18.17 -8.53
C LEU A 95 9.94 -17.50 -8.15
N GLU A 96 10.60 -17.97 -7.10
CA GLU A 96 11.83 -17.37 -6.59
C GLU A 96 13.07 -17.77 -7.38
N THR A 97 13.05 -18.93 -8.05
CA THR A 97 14.17 -19.43 -8.86
C THR A 97 14.00 -19.17 -10.36
N SER A 98 13.00 -18.39 -10.76
CA SER A 98 12.78 -18.06 -12.17
C SER A 98 14.01 -17.32 -12.73
N GLN A 99 14.46 -17.75 -13.91
CA GLN A 99 15.62 -17.13 -14.57
C GLN A 99 15.29 -15.77 -15.20
N ASN A 100 14.01 -15.44 -15.34
CA ASN A 100 13.53 -14.25 -16.02
C ASN A 100 13.14 -13.12 -15.06
N ILE A 101 13.57 -13.20 -13.80
CA ILE A 101 13.37 -12.13 -12.83
C ILE A 101 14.26 -10.94 -13.21
N LEU A 102 13.63 -9.79 -13.45
CA LEU A 102 14.31 -8.53 -13.67
C LEU A 102 14.79 -7.95 -12.33
N SER A 103 16.07 -7.62 -12.24
CA SER A 103 16.63 -6.85 -11.12
C SER A 103 16.75 -5.39 -11.51
N VAL A 104 15.87 -4.54 -10.95
CA VAL A 104 15.74 -3.13 -11.34
C VAL A 104 16.22 -2.22 -10.21
N PRO A 105 17.31 -1.46 -10.42
CA PRO A 105 17.69 -0.39 -9.49
C PRO A 105 16.69 0.76 -9.61
N VAL A 106 16.27 1.31 -8.47
CA VAL A 106 15.35 2.47 -8.40
C VAL A 106 16.07 3.62 -7.70
N PRO A 107 16.73 4.54 -8.45
CA PRO A 107 17.42 5.68 -7.87
C PRO A 107 16.48 6.60 -7.08
N VAL A 108 17.05 7.38 -6.15
CA VAL A 108 16.33 8.41 -5.39
C VAL A 108 15.58 9.36 -6.34
N GLY A 109 14.33 9.67 -6.00
CA GLY A 109 13.44 10.49 -6.83
C GLY A 109 12.69 9.72 -7.92
N LYS A 110 13.05 8.47 -8.21
CA LYS A 110 12.35 7.62 -9.18
C LYS A 110 11.35 6.67 -8.51
N PHE A 111 10.36 6.23 -9.28
CA PHE A 111 9.39 5.24 -8.84
C PHE A 111 9.11 4.18 -9.92
N LEU A 112 8.75 2.99 -9.47
CA LEU A 112 8.12 1.96 -10.30
C LEU A 112 6.61 2.06 -10.15
N LEU A 113 5.89 2.00 -11.27
CA LEU A 113 4.45 1.87 -11.33
C LEU A 113 4.11 0.66 -12.21
N ILE A 114 3.57 -0.39 -11.59
CA ILE A 114 3.32 -1.68 -12.25
C ILE A 114 1.86 -2.11 -12.17
N ASN A 115 1.40 -2.86 -13.16
CA ASN A 115 0.10 -3.53 -13.12
C ASN A 115 0.19 -4.80 -12.26
N ASN A 116 -0.47 -4.79 -11.10
CA ASN A 116 -0.33 -5.84 -10.09
C ASN A 116 -1.14 -7.12 -10.41
N LEU A 117 -1.77 -7.22 -11.58
CA LEU A 117 -2.46 -8.44 -12.03
C LEU A 117 -1.51 -9.43 -12.73
N PHE A 118 -0.47 -8.94 -13.41
CA PHE A 118 0.45 -9.77 -14.19
C PHE A 118 1.93 -9.43 -13.98
N TRP A 119 2.24 -8.41 -13.18
CA TRP A 119 3.56 -8.19 -12.63
C TRP A 119 3.62 -8.61 -11.16
N LEU A 120 4.51 -9.55 -10.86
CA LEU A 120 4.95 -9.82 -9.51
C LEU A 120 6.12 -8.90 -9.17
N HIS A 121 6.23 -8.56 -7.90
CA HIS A 121 7.34 -7.76 -7.39
C HIS A 121 7.86 -8.31 -6.07
N GLY A 122 9.17 -8.14 -5.88
CA GLY A 122 9.90 -8.48 -4.67
C GLY A 122 11.05 -7.51 -4.46
N ARG A 123 11.96 -7.86 -3.55
CA ARG A 123 13.16 -7.08 -3.28
C ARG A 123 14.33 -8.03 -3.10
N ASP A 124 15.44 -7.69 -3.71
CA ASP A 124 16.69 -8.42 -3.55
C ASP A 124 17.26 -8.24 -2.13
N ARG A 125 18.24 -9.08 -1.81
CA ARG A 125 19.09 -8.95 -0.62
C ARG A 125 19.94 -7.68 -0.74
N PHE A 126 20.36 -7.16 0.39
CA PHE A 126 21.28 -6.02 0.46
C PHE A 126 22.26 -6.23 1.60
N THR A 127 23.44 -5.64 1.48
CA THR A 127 24.49 -5.72 2.50
C THR A 127 24.13 -4.81 3.69
N PRO A 128 24.14 -5.32 4.94
CA PRO A 128 23.99 -4.47 6.12
C PRO A 128 25.18 -3.50 6.24
N HIS A 129 24.91 -2.22 6.52
CA HIS A 129 25.93 -1.21 6.82
C HIS A 129 25.51 -0.39 8.06
N PRO A 130 26.43 0.00 8.97
CA PRO A 130 26.09 0.77 10.18
C PRO A 130 25.29 2.05 9.89
N ASP A 131 25.68 2.77 8.83
CA ASP A 131 25.03 4.00 8.37
C ASP A 131 24.06 3.77 7.19
N LEU A 132 23.54 2.56 7.03
CA LEU A 132 22.58 2.26 5.97
C LEU A 132 21.27 3.02 6.18
N ARG A 133 20.86 3.82 5.19
CA ARG A 133 19.56 4.49 5.18
C ARG A 133 18.85 4.22 3.85
N ARG A 134 17.61 3.77 3.93
CA ARG A 134 16.73 3.64 2.76
C ARG A 134 15.33 4.07 3.12
N GLU A 135 14.81 5.05 2.39
CA GLU A 135 13.46 5.54 2.57
C GLU A 135 12.63 5.24 1.32
N LEU A 136 11.45 4.66 1.52
CA LEU A 136 10.53 4.29 0.45
C LEU A 136 9.16 4.91 0.71
N MET A 137 8.46 5.25 -0.38
CA MET A 137 7.04 5.57 -0.39
C MET A 137 6.33 4.55 -1.27
N ARG A 138 5.11 4.14 -0.87
CA ARG A 138 4.29 3.20 -1.65
C ARG A 138 2.86 3.69 -1.75
N GLN A 139 2.27 3.49 -2.92
CA GLN A 139 0.83 3.65 -3.14
C GLN A 139 0.27 2.42 -3.85
N ARG A 140 -0.99 2.08 -3.54
CA ARG A 140 -1.73 0.96 -4.13
C ARG A 140 -3.16 1.45 -4.36
N GLY A 141 -3.70 1.11 -5.51
CA GLY A 141 -5.05 1.49 -5.92
C GLY A 141 -5.54 0.57 -7.05
N TYR A 142 -6.65 0.95 -7.64
CA TYR A 142 -7.28 0.30 -8.79
C TYR A 142 -7.28 1.29 -9.96
N PHE A 143 -7.36 0.79 -11.19
CA PHE A 143 -7.49 1.65 -12.36
C PHE A 143 -8.92 2.21 -12.44
N ALA A 144 -9.03 3.50 -12.71
CA ALA A 144 -10.27 4.17 -13.06
C ALA A 144 -9.96 5.15 -14.20
N TYR A 145 -10.61 4.97 -15.34
CA TYR A 145 -10.38 5.78 -16.54
C TYR A 145 -11.66 5.83 -17.38
N ALA A 146 -11.82 6.90 -18.16
CA ALA A 146 -12.91 7.00 -19.11
C ALA A 146 -12.64 6.08 -20.32
N ALA A 147 -13.64 5.29 -20.70
CA ALA A 147 -13.62 4.46 -21.90
C ALA A 147 -15.01 4.46 -22.52
N SER A 148 -15.09 4.37 -23.85
CA SER A 148 -16.36 4.11 -24.52
C SER A 148 -16.80 2.68 -24.18
N HIS A 149 -17.87 2.55 -23.41
CA HIS A 149 -18.48 1.28 -23.05
C HIS A 149 -20.00 1.41 -23.12
N TYR A 150 -20.68 0.29 -23.32
CA TYR A 150 -22.14 0.27 -23.29
C TYR A 150 -22.63 0.69 -21.90
N GLN A 151 -23.50 1.68 -21.86
CA GLN A 151 -24.26 2.07 -20.69
C GLN A 151 -25.74 1.94 -21.01
N THR A 152 -26.51 1.32 -20.12
CA THR A 152 -27.97 1.40 -20.20
C THR A 152 -28.40 2.71 -19.56
N HIS A 153 -29.37 3.40 -20.17
CA HIS A 153 -29.95 4.60 -19.59
C HIS A 153 -30.77 4.22 -18.34
N ASN A 154 -30.15 4.27 -17.16
CA ASN A 154 -30.92 4.57 -15.95
C ASN A 154 -31.27 6.05 -16.02
N LYS A 155 -32.50 6.35 -16.46
CA LYS A 155 -33.08 7.70 -16.47
C LYS A 155 -32.87 8.39 -15.12
N ARG A 156 -31.88 9.30 -15.06
CA ARG A 156 -31.97 10.64 -14.45
C ARG A 156 -30.97 11.58 -15.13
N HIS A 157 -31.10 11.75 -16.44
CA HIS A 157 -30.80 13.06 -17.03
C HIS A 157 -32.12 13.80 -17.12
N GLY A 158 -32.51 14.45 -16.03
CA GLY A 158 -33.08 15.77 -16.22
C GLY A 158 -31.98 16.62 -16.86
N GLU A 159 -32.35 17.54 -17.74
CA GLU A 159 -31.49 18.62 -18.21
C GLU A 159 -30.99 19.41 -17.00
N GLY A 160 -29.96 18.89 -16.36
CA GLY A 160 -29.32 19.49 -15.20
C GLY A 160 -28.22 20.39 -15.72
N ILE A 161 -28.34 21.68 -15.41
CA ILE A 161 -27.29 22.69 -15.58
C ILE A 161 -25.94 22.04 -15.35
N MET A 162 -25.08 22.05 -16.38
CA MET A 162 -23.71 21.56 -16.32
C MET A 162 -22.98 22.36 -15.23
N ARG A 163 -22.94 21.83 -14.00
CA ARG A 163 -22.32 22.52 -12.87
C ARG A 163 -20.82 22.45 -13.07
N MET A 164 -20.23 23.57 -13.49
CA MET A 164 -18.78 23.74 -13.43
C MET A 164 -18.35 23.76 -11.96
N TYR A 165 -17.33 22.95 -11.67
CA TYR A 165 -16.64 22.90 -10.38
C TYR A 165 -15.24 23.49 -10.57
N ASP A 166 -14.78 24.29 -9.62
CA ASP A 166 -13.44 24.87 -9.60
C ASP A 166 -12.41 23.83 -9.15
N PHE A 167 -12.81 22.92 -8.25
CA PHE A 167 -11.98 21.83 -7.76
C PHE A 167 -12.74 20.50 -7.80
N VAL A 168 -12.07 19.46 -8.31
CA VAL A 168 -12.55 18.07 -8.24
C VAL A 168 -11.52 17.23 -7.50
N ILE A 169 -11.94 16.61 -6.41
CA ILE A 169 -11.12 15.77 -5.54
C ILE A 169 -11.57 14.32 -5.75
N ILE A 170 -10.61 13.42 -6.00
CA ILE A 170 -10.90 12.00 -6.23
C ILE A 170 -10.36 11.19 -5.06
N GLY A 171 -11.27 10.55 -4.32
CA GLY A 171 -11.03 9.71 -3.15
C GLY A 171 -11.49 10.36 -1.85
N GLY A 172 -12.47 9.75 -1.19
CA GLY A 172 -13.04 10.13 0.12
C GLY A 172 -12.28 9.55 1.32
N GLY A 173 -10.95 9.44 1.21
CA GLY A 173 -10.08 9.16 2.35
C GLY A 173 -9.74 10.43 3.13
N ILE A 174 -9.00 10.30 4.25
CA ILE A 174 -8.62 11.44 5.12
C ILE A 174 -7.90 12.55 4.36
N ILE A 175 -7.08 12.20 3.37
CA ILE A 175 -6.39 13.18 2.53
C ILE A 175 -7.38 13.95 1.65
N GLY A 176 -8.29 13.27 0.96
CA GLY A 176 -9.27 13.94 0.11
C GLY A 176 -10.24 14.81 0.92
N MET A 177 -10.74 14.30 2.05
CA MET A 177 -11.63 15.04 2.94
C MET A 177 -10.93 16.24 3.59
N SER A 178 -9.68 16.08 4.06
CA SER A 178 -8.90 17.18 4.65
C SER A 178 -8.56 18.25 3.63
N THR A 179 -8.23 17.87 2.39
CA THR A 179 -8.02 18.80 1.28
C THR A 179 -9.30 19.56 0.95
N ALA A 180 -10.45 18.87 0.87
CA ALA A 180 -11.73 19.52 0.62
C ALA A 180 -12.04 20.58 1.70
N MET A 181 -11.88 20.21 2.96
CA MET A 181 -12.11 21.09 4.10
C MET A 181 -11.24 22.35 4.03
N GLN A 182 -9.93 22.20 3.78
CA GLN A 182 -9.02 23.34 3.65
C GLN A 182 -9.33 24.22 2.42
N LEU A 183 -9.73 23.62 1.30
CA LEU A 183 -10.10 24.38 0.10
C LEU A 183 -11.39 25.18 0.30
N ILE A 184 -12.35 24.67 1.09
CA ILE A 184 -13.56 25.43 1.46
C ILE A 184 -13.20 26.66 2.29
N ASP A 185 -12.28 26.53 3.24
CA ASP A 185 -11.84 27.64 4.08
C ASP A 185 -11.06 28.70 3.29
N VAL A 186 -10.20 28.28 2.36
CA VAL A 186 -9.36 29.18 1.55
C VAL A 186 -10.15 29.82 0.40
N TYR A 187 -11.10 29.09 -0.19
CA TYR A 187 -11.90 29.52 -1.34
C TYR A 187 -13.40 29.33 -1.06
N PRO A 188 -14.03 30.18 -0.25
CA PRO A 188 -15.42 30.00 0.20
C PRO A 188 -16.45 30.03 -0.94
N ASP A 189 -16.13 30.69 -2.06
CA ASP A 189 -17.00 30.78 -3.24
C ASP A 189 -16.75 29.65 -4.27
N ALA A 190 -15.70 28.84 -4.07
CA ALA A 190 -15.35 27.78 -5.01
C ALA A 190 -16.33 26.61 -4.92
N ARG A 191 -16.71 26.09 -6.08
CA ARG A 191 -17.52 24.88 -6.21
C ARG A 191 -16.61 23.67 -6.18
N ILE A 192 -16.70 22.87 -5.13
CA ILE A 192 -15.86 21.70 -4.93
C ILE A 192 -16.69 20.42 -5.07
N ALA A 193 -16.23 19.50 -5.91
CA ALA A 193 -16.74 18.14 -5.99
C ALA A 193 -15.74 17.18 -5.34
N LEU A 194 -16.22 16.27 -4.49
CA LEU A 194 -15.45 15.12 -4.02
C LEU A 194 -16.12 13.84 -4.51
N LEU A 195 -15.34 13.01 -5.20
CA LEU A 195 -15.79 11.76 -5.78
C LEU A 195 -15.19 10.59 -4.99
N GLU A 196 -16.04 9.79 -4.36
CA GLU A 196 -15.68 8.52 -3.75
C GLU A 196 -16.37 7.40 -4.53
N LYS A 197 -15.62 6.33 -4.83
CA LYS A 197 -16.16 5.20 -5.58
C LYS A 197 -16.96 4.24 -4.69
N GLU A 198 -16.65 4.21 -3.39
CA GLU A 198 -17.32 3.39 -2.40
C GLU A 198 -18.61 4.08 -1.95
N SER A 199 -19.53 3.31 -1.36
CA SER A 199 -20.80 3.85 -0.87
C SER A 199 -20.65 4.76 0.37
N ALA A 200 -19.47 4.82 0.97
CA ALA A 200 -19.14 5.63 2.13
C ALA A 200 -17.67 6.07 2.09
N PRO A 201 -17.31 7.22 2.72
CA PRO A 201 -15.92 7.65 2.82
C PRO A 201 -15.09 6.70 3.71
N ALA A 202 -13.77 6.80 3.59
CA ALA A 202 -12.81 6.08 4.42
C ALA A 202 -12.87 4.53 4.37
N CYS A 203 -13.60 3.91 3.45
CA CYS A 203 -13.71 2.44 3.28
C CYS A 203 -12.39 1.71 2.93
N HIS A 204 -11.28 2.42 2.80
CA HIS A 204 -9.96 1.85 2.50
C HIS A 204 -8.93 2.20 3.59
N GLN A 205 -7.76 2.75 3.24
CA GLN A 205 -6.63 2.92 4.17
C GLN A 205 -6.98 3.79 5.39
N THR A 206 -7.85 4.79 5.21
CA THR A 206 -8.27 5.69 6.30
C THR A 206 -9.11 5.00 7.35
N GLY A 207 -10.04 4.10 6.97
CA GLY A 207 -10.84 3.33 7.92
C GLY A 207 -10.12 2.10 8.46
N HIS A 208 -9.10 1.60 7.75
CA HIS A 208 -8.36 0.39 8.10
C HIS A 208 -6.92 0.68 8.57
N ASN A 209 -6.78 1.51 9.61
CA ASN A 209 -5.53 1.74 10.32
C ASN A 209 -5.76 1.73 11.85
N SER A 210 -4.68 1.82 12.63
CA SER A 210 -4.75 1.71 14.09
C SER A 210 -5.33 2.94 14.79
N GLY A 211 -5.68 4.01 14.07
CA GLY A 211 -6.17 5.26 14.64
C GLY A 211 -5.14 6.02 15.50
N VAL A 212 -3.87 5.63 15.43
CA VAL A 212 -2.82 6.17 16.31
C VAL A 212 -2.33 7.51 15.77
N ILE A 213 -2.44 8.55 16.60
CA ILE A 213 -1.77 9.83 16.38
C ILE A 213 -0.30 9.67 16.80
N HIS A 214 0.57 9.38 15.83
CA HIS A 214 1.96 9.04 16.11
C HIS A 214 2.76 10.21 16.69
N ALA A 215 3.64 9.93 17.66
CA ALA A 215 4.62 10.88 18.21
C ALA A 215 5.93 10.96 17.41
N GLY A 216 6.01 10.30 16.25
CA GLY A 216 7.17 10.40 15.35
C GLY A 216 8.46 9.70 15.79
N VAL A 217 8.43 8.88 16.86
CA VAL A 217 9.63 8.28 17.49
C VAL A 217 10.59 7.50 16.57
N TYR A 218 10.11 7.06 15.40
CA TYR A 218 10.92 6.30 14.43
C TYR A 218 11.42 7.13 13.25
N TYR A 219 11.01 8.39 13.15
CA TYR A 219 11.30 9.21 11.98
C TYR A 219 12.69 9.84 12.08
N THR A 220 13.39 9.87 10.95
CA THR A 220 14.73 10.49 10.90
C THR A 220 14.63 11.99 11.15
N PRO A 221 15.50 12.57 12.00
CA PRO A 221 15.64 14.01 12.15
C PRO A 221 15.76 14.76 10.83
N GLY A 222 15.10 15.91 10.73
CA GLY A 222 15.06 16.75 9.53
C GLY A 222 14.23 16.20 8.35
N SER A 223 13.70 14.98 8.43
CA SER A 223 12.86 14.43 7.36
C SER A 223 11.50 15.11 7.28
N LEU A 224 10.90 15.14 6.08
CA LEU A 224 9.51 15.60 5.90
C LEU A 224 8.52 14.80 6.75
N LYS A 225 8.77 13.51 6.99
CA LYS A 225 7.95 12.68 7.87
C LYS A 225 8.01 13.13 9.32
N ALA A 226 9.20 13.45 9.84
CA ALA A 226 9.32 13.98 11.19
C ALA A 226 8.55 15.30 11.31
N ARG A 227 8.79 16.23 10.38
CA ARG A 227 8.14 17.55 10.37
C ARG A 227 6.61 17.44 10.26
N PHE A 228 6.10 16.66 9.30
CA PHE A 228 4.66 16.48 9.12
C PHE A 228 4.01 15.63 10.22
N CYS A 229 4.74 14.71 10.85
CA CYS A 229 4.21 13.98 12.00
C CYS A 229 4.00 14.90 13.19
N LEU A 230 4.97 15.78 13.50
CA LEU A 230 4.85 16.70 14.62
C LEU A 230 3.70 17.68 14.38
N ALA A 231 3.70 18.37 13.23
CA ALA A 231 2.65 19.30 12.86
C ALA A 231 1.28 18.61 12.74
N GLY A 232 1.23 17.43 12.13
CA GLY A 232 0.01 16.64 11.98
C GLY A 232 -0.53 16.12 13.31
N ASN A 233 0.34 15.75 14.27
CA ASN A 233 -0.07 15.33 15.61
C ASN A 233 -0.80 16.46 16.32
N GLN A 234 -0.20 17.66 16.34
CA GLN A 234 -0.78 18.85 16.95
C GLN A 234 -2.11 19.23 16.27
N ALA A 235 -2.10 19.36 14.94
CA ALA A 235 -3.29 19.73 14.18
C ALA A 235 -4.44 18.72 14.34
N THR A 236 -4.14 17.42 14.37
CA THR A 236 -5.17 16.38 14.54
C THR A 236 -5.80 16.45 15.93
N LYS A 237 -5.01 16.64 16.99
CA LYS A 237 -5.55 16.80 18.35
C LYS A 237 -6.42 18.04 18.46
N THR A 238 -5.94 19.18 17.98
CA THR A 238 -6.73 20.41 17.93
C THR A 238 -8.03 20.23 17.16
N PHE A 239 -7.99 19.58 16.00
CA PHE A 239 -9.18 19.27 15.23
C PHE A 239 -10.16 18.38 16.01
N CYS A 240 -9.66 17.36 16.71
CA CYS A 240 -10.47 16.50 17.55
C CYS A 240 -11.11 17.27 18.71
N ASP A 241 -10.36 18.13 19.39
CA ASP A 241 -10.85 18.98 20.48
C ASP A 241 -11.98 19.91 19.98
N GLN A 242 -11.75 20.60 18.85
CA GLN A 242 -12.71 21.55 18.26
C GLN A 242 -14.01 20.89 17.79
N ASN A 243 -13.94 19.63 17.35
CA ASN A 243 -15.07 18.90 16.78
C ASN A 243 -15.67 17.87 17.77
N ASN A 244 -15.25 17.89 19.04
CA ASN A 244 -15.67 16.92 20.06
C ASN A 244 -15.47 15.45 19.63
N ILE A 245 -14.39 15.17 18.90
CA ILE A 245 -14.00 13.81 18.50
C ILE A 245 -13.15 13.22 19.60
N ARG A 246 -13.61 12.11 20.18
CA ARG A 246 -12.88 11.42 21.25
C ARG A 246 -11.52 10.92 20.75
N TYR A 247 -10.46 11.25 21.50
CA TYR A 247 -9.15 10.62 21.44
C TYR A 247 -8.56 10.53 22.85
N ASP A 248 -7.58 9.64 23.04
CA ASP A 248 -6.87 9.48 24.30
C ASP A 248 -5.40 9.85 24.12
N THR A 249 -4.86 10.70 25.00
CA THR A 249 -3.41 10.96 25.06
C THR A 249 -2.76 9.90 25.93
N CYS A 250 -2.39 8.78 25.30
CA CYS A 250 -1.70 7.68 25.94
C CYS A 250 -0.20 7.68 25.62
N GLY A 251 0.60 7.19 26.56
CA GLY A 251 2.04 6.99 26.35
C GLY A 251 2.31 5.82 25.40
N LYS A 252 3.52 5.79 24.83
CA LYS A 252 4.02 4.67 24.04
C LYS A 252 5.12 3.94 24.79
N MET A 253 4.88 2.69 25.15
CA MET A 253 5.89 1.83 25.77
C MET A 253 6.66 1.06 24.70
N LEU A 254 7.99 1.18 24.72
CA LEU A 254 8.91 0.36 23.94
C LEU A 254 9.65 -0.53 24.92
N VAL A 255 9.73 -1.83 24.62
CA VAL A 255 10.42 -2.82 25.46
C VAL A 255 11.57 -3.41 24.66
N ALA A 256 12.76 -3.38 25.24
CA ALA A 256 13.92 -4.08 24.73
C ALA A 256 14.15 -5.35 25.55
N THR A 257 14.35 -6.47 24.86
CA THR A 257 14.50 -7.82 25.43
C THR A 257 15.90 -8.38 25.24
N SER A 258 16.80 -7.61 24.62
CA SER A 258 18.20 -7.94 24.40
C SER A 258 19.09 -6.70 24.42
N GLU A 259 20.39 -6.90 24.55
CA GLU A 259 21.38 -5.80 24.51
C GLU A 259 21.36 -5.06 23.16
N LEU A 260 21.16 -5.77 22.05
CA LEU A 260 21.02 -5.17 20.73
C LEU A 260 19.78 -4.25 20.64
N GLU A 261 18.65 -4.68 21.21
CA GLU A 261 17.44 -3.87 21.27
C GLU A 261 17.60 -2.67 22.21
N MET A 262 18.33 -2.83 23.32
CA MET A 262 18.68 -1.73 24.21
C MET A 262 19.51 -0.66 23.49
N ALA A 263 20.50 -1.07 22.68
CA ALA A 263 21.29 -0.14 21.86
C ALA A 263 20.40 0.61 20.84
N ARG A 264 19.49 -0.10 20.17
CA ARG A 264 18.51 0.53 19.26
C ARG A 264 17.58 1.49 19.98
N MET A 265 17.17 1.16 21.22
CA MET A 265 16.29 2.01 22.02
C MET A 265 16.98 3.33 22.43
N ARG A 266 18.29 3.29 22.75
CA ARG A 266 19.09 4.50 22.98
C ARG A 266 19.15 5.39 21.72
N ALA A 267 19.37 4.80 20.56
CA ALA A 267 19.37 5.55 19.30
C ALA A 267 17.99 6.16 18.98
N LEU A 268 16.88 5.49 19.35
CA LEU A 268 15.54 6.07 19.22
C LEU A 268 15.34 7.25 20.17
N TRP A 269 15.86 7.18 21.39
CA TRP A 269 15.80 8.27 22.37
C TRP A 269 16.48 9.54 21.85
N GLU A 270 17.69 9.42 21.32
CA GLU A 270 18.43 10.54 20.71
C GLU A 270 17.67 11.13 19.51
N ARG A 271 17.11 10.27 18.66
CA ARG A 271 16.29 10.71 17.52
C ARG A 271 15.03 11.44 17.95
N THR A 272 14.36 11.00 19.02
CA THR A 272 13.19 11.69 19.54
C THR A 272 13.52 13.08 20.04
N ALA A 273 14.65 13.24 20.75
CA ALA A 273 15.11 14.55 21.20
C ALA A 273 15.41 15.50 20.04
N ALA A 274 15.99 14.99 18.95
CA ALA A 274 16.29 15.77 17.75
C ALA A 274 15.05 16.12 16.88
N ASN A 275 13.89 15.52 17.17
CA ASN A 275 12.63 15.76 16.46
C ASN A 275 11.59 16.52 17.30
N ALA A 276 11.90 16.79 18.58
CA ALA A 276 11.02 17.44 19.54
C ALA A 276 10.94 18.95 19.31
#